data_AF-A0A2N1JL94-F1
#
_entry.id   AF-A0A2N1JL94-F1
#
_cell.length_a   1.000
_cell.length_b   1.000
_cell.length_c   1.000
_cell.angle_alpha   90.00
_cell.angle_beta   90.00
_cell.angle_gamma   90.00
#
_symmetry.space_group_name_H-M   'P 1'
#
loop_
_entity.id
_entity.type
_entity.pdbx_description
1 polymer ?
#
loop_
_entity_poly.entity_id
_entity_poly.type
_entity_poly.pdbx_seq_one_letter_code
_entity_poly.pdbx_strand_id
1 'polypeptide(L)'
;MSNVTPPPPSREPRPSHPQPPNAPLYGEPTYPQPPVPGYGDPGYPQMPGSVYGSPVHPGSPSLSPYAAPGMLQPVGLRPLRGIGAATRWLILASGVVTLLAAAVELWGISLLGGLASGRTGFESLQMYDSVTLLLSGVTGLAMIGAGVCWMIWQHRAASSVPPAALRRSPGWHVGSWFIPVVALWFPFQNVKDIVRGSQAPVGSGLLRGWWALWIASSLTYVASSNMMNAADSVPELSAALNVSIAGDVLWIAASALAWMLVARTTDAIDPSDR
;
A
#
# COMPACT_ATOMS: atom_id res chain seq x y z
N MET A 1 -55.85 -11.27 4.91
CA MET A 1 -55.96 -12.05 3.65
C MET A 1 -54.54 -12.32 3.18
N SER A 2 -54.22 -13.59 3.01
CA SER A 2 -52.87 -14.16 3.05
C SER A 2 -52.04 -13.88 1.79
N ASN A 3 -50.74 -13.61 2.01
CA ASN A 3 -49.70 -13.54 0.98
C ASN A 3 -49.56 -14.90 0.27
N VAL A 4 -49.63 -14.90 -1.07
CA VAL A 4 -49.29 -16.07 -1.90
C VAL A 4 -47.99 -15.76 -2.63
N THR A 5 -46.93 -16.42 -2.19
CA THR A 5 -45.60 -16.45 -2.82
C THR A 5 -45.65 -17.37 -4.05
N PRO A 6 -45.03 -17.02 -5.19
CA PRO A 6 -44.94 -17.92 -6.34
C PRO A 6 -43.96 -19.10 -6.07
N PRO A 7 -44.15 -20.26 -6.72
CA PRO A 7 -43.31 -21.43 -6.51
C PRO A 7 -41.91 -21.29 -7.14
N PRO A 8 -40.90 -22.00 -6.62
CA PRO A 8 -39.54 -21.97 -7.19
C PRO A 8 -39.45 -22.73 -8.53
N PRO A 9 -38.49 -22.39 -9.40
CA PRO A 9 -38.33 -23.04 -10.69
C PRO A 9 -37.80 -24.49 -10.57
N SER A 10 -38.30 -25.35 -11.45
CA SER A 10 -37.95 -26.76 -11.60
C SER A 10 -36.45 -26.95 -11.85
N ARG A 11 -35.80 -27.85 -11.09
CA ARG A 11 -34.41 -28.27 -11.37
C ARG A 11 -34.38 -29.12 -12.64
N GLU A 12 -33.66 -28.66 -13.66
CA GLU A 12 -33.33 -29.49 -14.83
C GLU A 12 -32.49 -30.72 -14.42
N PRO A 13 -32.68 -31.89 -15.04
CA PRO A 13 -31.81 -33.05 -14.83
C PRO A 13 -30.41 -32.79 -15.43
N ARG A 14 -29.35 -33.12 -14.68
CA ARG A 14 -27.98 -33.11 -15.22
C ARG A 14 -27.86 -34.09 -16.39
N PRO A 15 -27.12 -33.75 -17.47
CA PRO A 15 -26.74 -34.71 -18.49
C PRO A 15 -25.86 -35.81 -17.87
N SER A 16 -26.20 -37.08 -18.12
CA SER A 16 -25.38 -38.24 -17.79
C SER A 16 -24.19 -38.29 -18.76
N HIS A 17 -22.97 -38.25 -18.21
CA HIS A 17 -21.77 -38.54 -19.00
C HIS A 17 -21.73 -40.04 -19.35
N PRO A 18 -21.45 -40.42 -20.61
CA PRO A 18 -21.20 -41.81 -20.98
C PRO A 18 -19.94 -42.33 -20.29
N GLN A 19 -20.07 -43.47 -19.61
CA GLN A 19 -18.97 -44.17 -18.95
C GLN A 19 -18.11 -44.88 -20.02
N PRO A 20 -16.77 -44.71 -20.04
CA PRO A 20 -15.91 -45.41 -20.99
C PRO A 20 -15.82 -46.91 -20.66
N PRO A 21 -15.69 -47.82 -21.66
CA PRO A 21 -15.65 -49.25 -21.43
C PRO A 21 -14.27 -49.70 -20.91
N ASN A 22 -14.28 -50.49 -19.83
CA ASN A 22 -13.22 -51.40 -19.38
C ASN A 22 -11.81 -50.80 -19.19
N ALA A 23 -11.54 -50.28 -17.98
CA ALA A 23 -10.18 -50.18 -17.44
C ALA A 23 -9.87 -51.42 -16.58
N PRO A 24 -8.71 -52.08 -16.73
CA PRO A 24 -8.37 -53.27 -15.95
C PRO A 24 -8.21 -52.93 -14.46
N LEU A 25 -8.72 -53.84 -13.60
CA LEU A 25 -8.53 -53.82 -12.15
C LEU A 25 -7.04 -54.01 -11.84
N TYR A 26 -6.34 -52.93 -11.52
CA TYR A 26 -5.05 -53.03 -10.85
C TYR A 26 -5.31 -53.46 -9.40
N GLY A 27 -4.87 -54.66 -9.04
CA GLY A 27 -4.94 -55.16 -7.67
C GLY A 27 -4.11 -54.29 -6.73
N GLU A 28 -4.57 -54.14 -5.48
CA GLU A 28 -3.79 -53.47 -4.44
C GLU A 28 -2.45 -54.17 -4.22
N PRO A 29 -1.33 -53.43 -4.08
CA PRO A 29 -0.08 -54.03 -3.64
C PRO A 29 -0.19 -54.48 -2.20
N THR A 30 -0.08 -55.79 -1.95
CA THR A 30 0.11 -56.34 -0.61
C THR A 30 1.57 -56.15 -0.21
N TYR A 31 1.82 -55.29 0.77
CA TYR A 31 3.15 -55.12 1.36
C TYR A 31 3.39 -56.20 2.43
N PRO A 32 4.53 -56.91 2.41
CA PRO A 32 4.90 -57.82 3.49
C PRO A 32 5.05 -57.05 4.81
N GLN A 33 4.35 -57.50 5.86
CA GLN A 33 4.54 -56.98 7.21
C GLN A 33 5.90 -57.46 7.77
N PRO A 34 6.73 -56.60 8.37
CA PRO A 34 7.95 -57.04 9.05
C PRO A 34 7.62 -57.83 10.33
N PRO A 35 8.49 -58.75 10.78
CA PRO A 35 8.23 -59.56 11.96
C PRO A 35 8.12 -58.69 13.22
N VAL A 36 7.09 -58.94 14.04
CA VAL A 36 6.91 -58.33 15.36
C VAL A 36 7.87 -59.01 16.34
N PRO A 37 8.82 -58.30 16.98
CA PRO A 37 9.63 -58.88 18.05
C PRO A 37 8.76 -59.11 19.29
N GLY A 38 8.76 -60.34 19.81
CA GLY A 38 8.02 -60.73 21.00
C GLY A 38 8.47 -59.98 22.25
N TYR A 39 7.51 -59.58 23.07
CA TYR A 39 7.75 -59.06 24.42
C TYR A 39 8.34 -60.18 25.28
N GLY A 40 9.65 -60.10 25.51
CA GLY A 40 10.35 -60.81 26.58
C GLY A 40 10.91 -59.78 27.54
N ASP A 41 10.43 -59.80 28.78
CA ASP A 41 11.03 -59.12 29.91
C ASP A 41 12.17 -59.99 30.45
N PRO A 42 13.41 -59.48 30.53
CA PRO A 42 14.29 -59.85 31.62
C PRO A 42 14.86 -58.60 32.31
N GLY A 43 14.62 -58.55 33.63
CA GLY A 43 14.98 -57.44 34.49
C GLY A 43 16.46 -57.07 34.48
N TYR A 44 16.72 -55.77 34.62
CA TYR A 44 18.05 -55.21 34.83
C TYR A 44 18.16 -54.62 36.24
N PRO A 45 19.30 -54.84 36.94
CA PRO A 45 19.55 -54.27 38.25
C PRO A 45 19.68 -52.75 38.20
N GLN A 46 19.09 -52.04 39.15
CA GLN A 46 19.30 -50.61 39.37
C GLN A 46 20.69 -50.37 39.97
N MET A 47 21.53 -49.55 39.31
CA MET A 47 22.75 -48.97 39.90
C MET A 47 23.03 -47.55 39.35
N PRO A 48 23.76 -46.71 40.11
CA PRO A 48 23.42 -45.31 40.33
C PRO A 48 24.15 -44.30 39.42
N GLY A 49 23.48 -43.14 39.24
CA GLY A 49 23.97 -41.82 38.81
C GLY A 49 25.30 -41.71 38.04
N SER A 50 25.23 -41.28 36.78
CA SER A 50 26.32 -40.55 36.15
C SER A 50 25.80 -39.51 35.15
N VAL A 51 26.15 -38.26 35.43
CA VAL A 51 26.08 -37.08 34.58
C VAL A 51 27.19 -37.21 33.55
N TYR A 52 26.91 -37.42 32.26
CA TYR A 52 27.79 -37.05 31.14
C TYR A 52 27.00 -37.00 29.82
N GLY A 53 27.30 -35.99 29.00
CA GLY A 53 26.55 -35.60 27.81
C GLY A 53 26.49 -36.64 26.69
N SER A 54 25.38 -36.61 25.94
CA SER A 54 25.16 -37.47 24.79
C SER A 54 26.13 -37.14 23.64
N PRO A 55 26.77 -38.14 23.01
CA PRO A 55 27.50 -37.97 21.77
C PRO A 55 26.52 -37.71 20.61
N VAL A 56 26.77 -36.66 19.83
CA VAL A 56 26.02 -36.37 18.60
C VAL A 56 26.46 -37.35 17.51
N HIS A 57 25.55 -38.22 17.07
CA HIS A 57 25.77 -39.08 15.89
C HIS A 57 25.58 -38.25 14.60
N PRO A 58 26.54 -38.20 13.67
CA PRO A 58 26.35 -37.55 12.38
C PRO A 58 25.50 -38.46 11.49
N GLY A 59 24.25 -38.07 11.21
CA GLY A 59 23.43 -38.73 10.20
C GLY A 59 21.94 -38.96 10.51
N SER A 60 21.42 -38.54 11.67
CA SER A 60 19.97 -38.55 11.89
C SER A 60 19.31 -37.32 11.25
N PRO A 61 18.26 -37.48 10.41
CA PRO A 61 17.42 -36.36 10.06
C PRO A 61 16.77 -35.84 11.35
N SER A 62 17.06 -34.60 11.72
CA SER A 62 16.44 -33.98 12.89
C SER A 62 14.94 -33.87 12.65
N LEU A 63 14.19 -34.84 13.18
CA LEU A 63 12.75 -34.71 13.42
C LEU A 63 12.60 -33.64 14.49
N SER A 64 12.54 -32.38 14.07
CA SER A 64 12.14 -31.27 14.93
C SER A 64 10.80 -31.63 15.57
N PRO A 65 10.74 -31.86 16.90
CA PRO A 65 9.48 -32.12 17.54
C PRO A 65 8.77 -30.77 17.65
N TYR A 66 7.63 -30.64 16.96
CA TYR A 66 6.61 -29.62 17.20
C TYR A 66 7.17 -28.21 17.46
N ALA A 67 7.33 -27.42 16.40
CA ALA A 67 7.30 -25.97 16.57
C ALA A 67 5.97 -25.60 17.23
N ALA A 68 6.01 -25.21 18.50
CA ALA A 68 4.84 -24.79 19.24
C ALA A 68 4.14 -23.66 18.46
N PRO A 69 2.80 -23.72 18.25
CA PRO A 69 2.05 -22.63 17.64
C PRO A 69 2.07 -21.43 18.59
N GLY A 70 3.09 -20.59 18.47
CA GLY A 70 3.33 -19.47 19.38
C GLY A 70 4.75 -18.88 19.33
N MET A 71 5.71 -19.59 18.71
CA MET A 71 7.11 -19.12 18.61
C MET A 71 7.46 -18.62 17.20
N LEU A 72 6.49 -18.07 16.45
CA LEU A 72 6.83 -17.15 15.37
C LEU A 72 7.49 -15.94 16.03
N GLN A 73 8.81 -15.98 16.15
CA GLN A 73 9.57 -14.81 16.53
C GLN A 73 9.11 -13.67 15.61
N PRO A 74 8.80 -12.47 16.14
CA PRO A 74 8.60 -11.32 15.28
C PRO A 74 9.88 -11.17 14.47
N VAL A 75 9.82 -11.55 13.19
CA VAL A 75 10.90 -11.35 12.22
C VAL A 75 11.35 -9.91 12.42
N GLY A 76 12.57 -9.70 12.93
CA GLY A 76 13.03 -8.42 13.45
C GLY A 76 12.59 -7.26 12.56
N LEU A 77 11.47 -6.63 12.92
CA LEU A 77 10.84 -5.63 12.09
C LEU A 77 11.75 -4.41 12.15
N ARG A 78 12.35 -4.05 11.01
CA ARG A 78 13.17 -2.84 10.92
C ARG A 78 12.35 -1.66 11.48
N PRO A 79 12.97 -0.69 12.19
CA PRO A 79 12.26 0.40 12.87
C PRO A 79 11.45 1.29 11.91
N LEU A 80 10.12 1.32 12.04
CA LEU A 80 9.21 2.02 11.12
C LEU A 80 9.24 3.54 11.36
N ARG A 81 9.55 3.96 12.59
CA ARG A 81 9.63 5.36 13.00
C ARG A 81 10.49 6.26 12.12
N GLY A 82 11.69 5.82 11.76
CA GLY A 82 12.62 6.63 10.96
C GLY A 82 12.04 6.97 9.58
N ILE A 83 11.52 5.97 8.87
CA ILE A 83 10.91 6.19 7.54
C ILE A 83 9.56 6.90 7.65
N GLY A 84 8.77 6.65 8.70
CA GLY A 84 7.52 7.37 8.96
C GLY A 84 7.76 8.86 9.24
N ALA A 85 8.84 9.21 9.95
CA ALA A 85 9.26 10.60 10.14
C ALA A 85 9.73 11.25 8.83
N ALA A 86 10.60 10.58 8.06
CA ALA A 86 11.06 11.07 6.77
C ALA A 86 9.91 11.31 5.79
N THR A 87 8.97 10.36 5.69
CA THR A 87 7.76 10.47 4.85
C THR A 87 6.93 11.69 5.25
N ARG A 88 6.71 11.89 6.56
CA ARG A 88 5.97 13.05 7.07
C ARG A 88 6.64 14.38 6.75
N TRP A 89 7.96 14.48 6.92
CA TRP A 89 8.72 15.69 6.59
C TRP A 89 8.67 16.00 5.10
N LEU A 90 8.78 14.99 4.24
CA LEU A 90 8.70 15.17 2.79
C LEU A 90 7.29 15.53 2.32
N ILE A 91 6.24 14.96 2.93
CA ILE A 91 4.85 15.38 2.68
C ILE A 91 4.66 16.86 3.08
N LEU A 92 5.17 17.26 4.25
CA LEU A 92 5.09 18.65 4.71
C LEU A 92 5.85 19.59 3.76
N ALA A 93 7.09 19.24 3.41
CA ALA A 93 7.89 20.01 2.47
C ALA A 93 7.20 20.13 1.10
N SER A 94 6.60 19.05 0.60
CA SER A 94 5.81 19.06 -0.63
C SER A 94 4.62 20.02 -0.53
N GLY A 95 3.90 20.03 0.60
CA GLY A 95 2.81 20.97 0.84
C GLY A 95 3.28 22.44 0.86
N VAL A 96 4.43 22.73 1.45
CA VAL A 96 5.03 24.07 1.45
C VAL A 96 5.44 24.49 0.03
N VAL A 97 6.08 23.60 -0.72
CA VAL A 97 6.48 23.88 -2.11
C VAL A 97 5.24 24.09 -2.99
N THR A 98 4.17 23.31 -2.79
CA THR A 98 2.89 23.49 -3.49
C THR A 98 2.26 24.84 -3.16
N LEU A 99 2.33 25.29 -1.91
CA LEU A 99 1.85 26.62 -1.53
C LEU A 99 2.64 27.74 -2.22
N LEU A 100 3.96 27.57 -2.38
CA LEU A 100 4.79 28.50 -3.14
C LEU A 100 4.45 28.46 -4.63
N ALA A 101 4.12 27.30 -5.20
CA ALA A 101 3.65 27.16 -6.57
C ALA A 101 2.36 27.96 -6.82
N ALA A 102 1.35 27.79 -5.98
CA ALA A 102 0.13 28.59 -6.05
C ALA A 102 0.40 30.11 -6.00
N ALA A 103 1.35 30.56 -5.17
CA ALA A 103 1.74 31.96 -5.10
C ALA A 103 2.42 32.44 -6.40
N VAL A 104 3.27 31.62 -7.02
CA VAL A 104 3.89 31.90 -8.32
C VAL A 104 2.84 31.91 -9.43
N GLU A 105 1.87 31.01 -9.42
CA GLU A 105 0.76 30.99 -10.38
C GLU A 105 -0.10 32.25 -10.29
N LEU A 106 -0.42 32.71 -9.08
CA LEU A 106 -1.12 33.99 -8.85
C LEU A 106 -0.31 35.18 -9.39
N TRP A 107 1.01 35.16 -9.18
CA TRP A 107 1.89 36.16 -9.78
C TRP A 107 1.86 36.09 -11.32
N GLY A 108 1.91 34.90 -11.91
CA GLY A 108 1.75 34.68 -13.35
C GLY A 108 0.47 35.29 -13.91
N ILE A 109 -0.68 35.05 -13.27
CA ILE A 109 -1.97 35.65 -13.64
C ILE A 109 -1.88 37.20 -13.63
N SER A 110 -1.23 37.78 -12.61
CA SER A 110 -1.06 39.23 -12.53
C SER A 110 -0.18 39.80 -13.65
N LEU A 111 0.88 39.07 -14.04
CA LEU A 111 1.78 39.46 -15.14
C LEU A 111 1.08 39.39 -16.49
N LEU A 112 0.27 38.35 -16.72
CA LEU A 112 -0.54 38.16 -17.91
C LEU A 112 -1.57 39.30 -18.08
N GLY A 113 -2.26 39.68 -17.01
CA GLY A 113 -3.15 40.85 -17.01
C GLY A 113 -2.40 42.16 -17.21
N GLY A 114 -1.18 42.27 -16.68
CA GLY A 114 -0.27 43.38 -16.95
C GLY A 114 0.07 43.52 -18.43
N LEU A 115 0.40 42.42 -19.09
CA LEU A 115 0.83 42.38 -20.49
C LEU A 115 -0.32 42.81 -21.41
N ALA A 116 -1.52 42.28 -21.16
CA ALA A 116 -2.72 42.64 -21.92
C ALA A 116 -3.06 44.14 -21.82
N SER A 117 -2.70 44.78 -20.70
CA SER A 117 -2.89 46.21 -20.46
C SER A 117 -1.67 47.08 -20.82
N GLY A 118 -0.59 46.50 -21.35
CA GLY A 118 0.65 47.21 -21.68
C GLY A 118 1.48 47.68 -20.48
N ARG A 119 1.17 47.21 -19.26
CA ARG A 119 1.85 47.61 -18.00
C ARG A 119 3.11 46.80 -17.70
N THR A 120 3.20 45.58 -18.20
CA THR A 120 4.35 44.69 -18.02
C THR A 120 4.95 44.34 -19.38
N GLY A 121 6.27 44.23 -19.43
CA GLY A 121 7.00 43.81 -20.63
C GLY A 121 7.25 42.30 -20.65
N PHE A 122 7.71 41.80 -21.80
CA PHE A 122 8.07 40.37 -21.99
C PHE A 122 9.20 39.89 -21.06
N GLU A 123 10.07 40.79 -20.59
CA GLU A 123 11.14 40.45 -19.63
C GLU A 123 10.59 39.87 -18.31
N SER A 124 9.48 40.42 -17.80
CA SER A 124 8.84 39.89 -16.59
C SER A 124 8.29 38.48 -16.79
N LEU A 125 7.83 38.15 -17.99
CA LEU A 125 7.38 36.80 -18.34
C LEU A 125 8.55 35.82 -18.44
N GLN A 126 9.67 36.24 -19.01
CA GLN A 126 10.89 35.41 -19.03
C GLN A 126 11.40 35.10 -17.61
N MET A 127 11.32 36.08 -16.70
CA MET A 127 11.63 35.85 -15.29
C MET A 127 10.64 34.87 -14.64
N TYR A 128 9.35 35.02 -14.93
CA TYR A 128 8.31 34.09 -14.47
C TYR A 128 8.55 32.66 -14.97
N ASP A 129 8.88 32.48 -16.25
CA ASP A 129 9.19 31.17 -16.83
C ASP A 129 10.40 30.53 -16.15
N SER A 130 11.44 31.32 -15.88
CA SER A 130 12.65 30.86 -15.18
C SER A 130 12.35 30.41 -13.74
N VAL A 131 11.55 31.19 -13.01
CA VAL A 131 11.10 30.85 -11.65
C VAL A 131 10.23 29.59 -11.66
N THR A 132 9.29 29.51 -12.59
CA THR A 132 8.37 28.36 -12.74
C THR A 132 9.12 27.08 -13.10
N LEU A 133 10.13 27.17 -13.98
CA LEU A 133 10.99 26.04 -14.33
C LEU A 133 11.78 25.53 -13.13
N LEU A 134 12.43 26.43 -12.37
CA LEU A 134 13.15 26.09 -11.14
C LEU A 134 12.20 25.41 -10.14
N LEU A 135 11.04 26.03 -9.89
CA LEU A 135 10.07 25.53 -8.93
C LEU A 135 9.51 24.17 -9.35
N SER A 136 9.20 23.97 -10.63
CA SER A 136 8.78 22.68 -11.17
C SER A 136 9.83 21.59 -10.91
N GLY A 137 11.12 21.90 -11.07
CA GLY A 137 12.20 20.98 -10.73
C GLY A 137 12.24 20.61 -9.24
N VAL A 138 12.12 21.61 -8.36
CA VAL A 138 12.07 21.40 -6.90
C VAL A 138 10.84 20.57 -6.49
N THR A 139 9.66 20.90 -7.04
CA THR A 139 8.41 20.16 -6.81
C THR A 139 8.55 18.71 -7.29
N GLY A 140 9.12 18.48 -8.47
CA GLY A 140 9.36 17.14 -9.02
C GLY A 140 10.27 16.30 -8.11
N LEU A 141 11.38 16.87 -7.63
CA LEU A 141 12.28 16.20 -6.70
C LEU A 141 11.62 15.90 -5.35
N ALA A 142 10.88 16.86 -4.79
CA ALA A 142 10.13 16.67 -3.55
C ALA A 142 9.08 15.55 -3.71
N MET A 143 8.36 15.52 -4.83
CA MET A 143 7.39 14.47 -5.15
C MET A 143 8.02 13.09 -5.27
N ILE A 144 9.14 12.96 -5.99
CA ILE A 144 9.86 11.69 -6.11
C ILE A 144 10.33 11.23 -4.72
N GLY A 145 10.93 12.12 -3.93
CA GLY A 145 11.36 11.81 -2.57
C GLY A 145 10.21 11.37 -1.68
N ALA A 146 9.12 12.14 -1.65
CA ALA A 146 7.92 11.83 -0.88
C ALA A 146 7.30 10.50 -1.30
N GLY A 147 7.19 10.25 -2.61
CA GLY A 147 6.68 9.01 -3.18
C GLY A 147 7.53 7.80 -2.81
N VAL A 148 8.85 7.88 -2.95
CA VAL A 148 9.77 6.80 -2.55
C VAL A 148 9.67 6.51 -1.05
N CYS A 149 9.71 7.54 -0.20
CA CYS A 149 9.56 7.36 1.25
C CYS A 149 8.19 6.77 1.62
N TRP A 150 7.12 7.26 1.00
CA TRP A 150 5.77 6.71 1.15
C TRP A 150 5.72 5.23 0.78
N MET A 151 6.30 4.83 -0.35
CA MET A 151 6.30 3.43 -0.81
C MET A 151 7.08 2.53 0.15
N ILE A 152 8.27 2.97 0.60
CA ILE A 152 9.08 2.24 1.58
C ILE A 152 8.33 2.12 2.91
N TRP A 153 7.72 3.21 3.38
CA TRP A 153 6.91 3.21 4.58
C TRP A 153 5.72 2.26 4.45
N GLN A 154 4.97 2.34 3.34
CA GLN A 154 3.77 1.54 3.09
C GLN A 154 4.10 0.05 3.00
N HIS A 155 5.18 -0.31 2.30
CA HIS A 155 5.67 -1.69 2.23
C HIS A 155 5.99 -2.22 3.63
N ARG A 156 6.76 -1.45 4.41
CA ARG A 156 7.19 -1.86 5.75
C ARG A 156 6.03 -1.94 6.73
N ALA A 157 5.11 -0.99 6.69
CA ALA A 157 3.90 -1.02 7.50
C ALA A 157 3.04 -2.24 7.16
N ALA A 158 2.91 -2.62 5.88
CA ALA A 158 2.26 -3.86 5.49
C ALA A 158 3.00 -5.11 6.02
N SER A 159 4.33 -5.13 5.97
CA SER A 159 5.11 -6.24 6.55
C SER A 159 5.01 -6.35 8.08
N SER A 160 4.62 -5.27 8.77
CA SER A 160 4.52 -5.22 10.23
C SER A 160 3.14 -5.61 10.78
N VAL A 161 2.12 -5.79 9.93
CA VAL A 161 0.77 -6.19 10.38
C VAL A 161 0.49 -7.66 10.05
N PRO A 162 -0.46 -8.31 10.74
CA PRO A 162 -0.78 -9.71 10.47
C PRO A 162 -1.17 -9.94 8.99
N PRO A 163 -0.61 -10.96 8.30
CA PRO A 163 -0.94 -11.22 6.90
C PRO A 163 -2.44 -11.40 6.63
N ALA A 164 -3.18 -11.97 7.60
CA ALA A 164 -4.63 -12.16 7.51
C ALA A 164 -5.43 -10.84 7.48
N ALA A 165 -4.83 -9.72 7.89
CA ALA A 165 -5.45 -8.39 7.79
C ALA A 165 -5.29 -7.77 6.39
N LEU A 166 -4.40 -8.32 5.54
CA LEU A 166 -4.09 -7.79 4.24
C LEU A 166 -4.80 -8.57 3.13
N ARG A 167 -5.37 -7.86 2.15
CA ARG A 167 -5.86 -8.49 0.92
C ARG A 167 -4.75 -8.87 -0.05
N ARG A 168 -3.56 -8.28 0.08
CA ARG A 168 -2.47 -8.38 -0.89
C ARG A 168 -1.12 -8.45 -0.17
N SER A 169 -0.11 -8.97 -0.87
CA SER A 169 1.25 -9.00 -0.35
C SER A 169 1.83 -7.58 -0.21
N PRO A 170 2.81 -7.35 0.69
CA PRO A 170 3.47 -6.05 0.83
C PRO A 170 4.04 -5.48 -0.48
N GLY A 171 4.51 -6.33 -1.40
CA GLY A 171 4.97 -5.89 -2.72
C GLY A 171 3.87 -5.22 -3.56
N TRP A 172 2.63 -5.71 -3.47
CA TRP A 172 1.48 -5.10 -4.16
C TRP A 172 1.08 -3.75 -3.57
N HIS A 173 1.45 -3.44 -2.32
CA HIS A 173 1.23 -2.12 -1.75
C HIS A 173 2.05 -1.05 -2.47
N VAL A 174 3.21 -1.42 -3.01
CA VAL A 174 4.07 -0.58 -3.85
C VAL A 174 3.66 -0.68 -5.32
N GLY A 175 3.58 -1.90 -5.85
CA GLY A 175 3.32 -2.14 -7.28
C GLY A 175 2.00 -1.55 -7.79
N SER A 176 0.99 -1.44 -6.93
CA SER A 176 -0.33 -0.90 -7.31
C SER A 176 -0.31 0.54 -7.82
N TRP A 177 0.70 1.34 -7.45
CA TRP A 177 0.82 2.74 -7.87
C TRP A 177 1.35 2.90 -9.31
N PHE A 178 2.02 1.89 -9.85
CA PHE A 178 2.67 1.96 -11.16
C PHE A 178 1.77 1.47 -12.30
N ILE A 179 0.59 0.92 -11.97
CA ILE A 179 -0.35 0.38 -12.95
C ILE A 179 -1.55 1.34 -13.00
N PRO A 180 -1.72 2.17 -14.06
CA PRO A 180 -2.66 3.31 -14.05
C PRO A 180 -4.09 2.95 -13.66
N VAL A 181 -4.63 1.87 -14.23
CA VAL A 181 -6.00 1.41 -13.93
C VAL A 181 -6.11 0.96 -12.47
N VAL A 182 -5.13 0.21 -11.98
CA VAL A 182 -5.11 -0.33 -10.61
C VAL A 182 -4.91 0.77 -9.56
N ALA A 183 -4.13 1.79 -9.89
CA ALA A 183 -3.84 2.94 -9.03
C ALA A 183 -5.10 3.71 -8.63
N LEU A 184 -6.23 3.54 -9.34
CA LEU A 184 -7.50 4.18 -9.01
C LEU A 184 -8.21 3.60 -7.77
N TRP A 185 -7.86 2.39 -7.30
CA TRP A 185 -8.52 1.82 -6.12
C TRP A 185 -7.68 0.89 -5.25
N PHE A 186 -6.63 0.24 -5.75
CA PHE A 186 -5.80 -0.64 -4.91
C PHE A 186 -5.05 0.13 -3.82
N PRO A 187 -4.42 1.29 -4.07
CA PRO A 187 -3.69 1.98 -3.02
C PRO A 187 -4.57 2.37 -1.83
N PHE A 188 -5.81 2.81 -2.08
CA PHE A 188 -6.81 3.02 -1.03
C PHE A 188 -7.06 1.77 -0.19
N GLN A 189 -7.31 0.63 -0.84
CA GLN A 189 -7.54 -0.64 -0.15
C GLN A 189 -6.31 -1.08 0.65
N ASN A 190 -5.13 -0.90 0.09
CA ASN A 190 -3.86 -1.29 0.68
C ASN A 190 -3.57 -0.48 1.96
N VAL A 191 -3.76 0.85 1.95
CA VAL A 191 -3.63 1.68 3.16
C VAL A 191 -4.72 1.35 4.18
N LYS A 192 -5.96 1.14 3.73
CA LYS A 192 -7.08 0.73 4.60
C LYS A 192 -6.79 -0.59 5.32
N ASP A 193 -6.15 -1.55 4.65
CA ASP A 193 -5.80 -2.83 5.25
C ASP A 193 -4.66 -2.70 6.27
N ILE A 194 -3.65 -1.87 6.00
CA ILE A 194 -2.62 -1.53 7.00
C ILE A 194 -3.27 -0.91 8.24
N VAL A 195 -4.13 0.11 8.06
CA VAL A 195 -4.81 0.80 9.16
C VAL A 195 -5.64 -0.17 10.02
N ARG A 196 -6.36 -1.09 9.37
CA ARG A 196 -7.15 -2.11 10.08
C ARG A 196 -6.26 -3.13 10.78
N GLY A 197 -5.19 -3.57 10.13
CA GLY A 197 -4.25 -4.53 10.68
C GLY A 197 -3.44 -3.99 11.86
N SER A 198 -3.14 -2.69 11.86
CA SER A 198 -2.42 -2.02 12.95
C SER A 198 -3.33 -1.50 14.07
N GLN A 199 -4.65 -1.60 13.93
CA GLN A 199 -5.62 -0.98 14.85
C GLN A 199 -5.39 0.53 15.05
N ALA A 200 -4.84 1.21 14.03
CA ALA A 200 -4.56 2.64 14.13
C ALA A 200 -5.84 3.46 14.31
N PRO A 201 -5.83 4.55 15.11
CA PRO A 201 -6.99 5.40 15.37
C PRO A 201 -7.31 6.31 14.17
N VAL A 202 -7.60 5.71 13.02
CA VAL A 202 -7.90 6.36 11.74
C VAL A 202 -9.34 6.06 11.36
N GLY A 203 -10.19 7.09 11.43
CA GLY A 203 -11.59 6.98 11.03
C GLY A 203 -11.76 6.82 9.52
N SER A 204 -12.89 6.21 9.12
CA SER A 204 -13.20 5.97 7.71
C SER A 204 -13.34 7.26 6.87
N GLY A 205 -13.74 8.37 7.51
CA GLY A 205 -13.82 9.69 6.87
C GLY A 205 -12.45 10.23 6.46
N LEU A 206 -11.41 10.03 7.30
CA LEU A 206 -10.04 10.46 7.02
C LEU A 206 -9.49 9.71 5.79
N LEU A 207 -9.63 8.38 5.77
CA LEU A 207 -9.22 7.54 4.64
C LEU A 207 -9.93 7.92 3.33
N ARG A 208 -11.26 8.07 3.37
CA ARG A 208 -12.05 8.44 2.17
C ARG A 208 -11.73 9.85 1.71
N GLY A 209 -11.59 10.79 2.63
CA GLY A 209 -11.24 12.19 2.34
C GLY A 209 -9.87 12.29 1.69
N TRP A 210 -8.86 11.64 2.25
CA TRP A 210 -7.50 11.59 1.67
C TRP A 210 -7.54 11.09 0.23
N TRP A 211 -8.21 9.95 0.00
CA TRP A 211 -8.27 9.35 -1.32
C TRP A 211 -9.04 10.20 -2.33
N ALA A 212 -10.20 10.73 -1.92
CA ALA A 212 -11.02 11.58 -2.78
C ALA A 212 -10.29 12.86 -3.15
N LEU A 213 -9.62 13.52 -2.20
CA LEU A 213 -8.83 14.73 -2.45
C LEU A 213 -7.63 14.44 -3.35
N TRP A 214 -6.94 13.32 -3.17
CA TRP A 214 -5.82 12.93 -4.04
C TRP A 214 -6.26 12.65 -5.48
N ILE A 215 -7.39 11.96 -5.68
CA ILE A 215 -7.95 11.75 -7.01
C ILE A 215 -8.38 13.09 -7.62
N ALA A 216 -9.10 13.92 -6.86
CA ALA A 216 -9.57 15.22 -7.34
C ALA A 216 -8.41 16.12 -7.73
N SER A 217 -7.36 16.25 -6.91
CA SER A 217 -6.19 17.05 -7.26
C SER A 217 -5.49 16.50 -8.50
N SER A 218 -5.31 15.18 -8.61
CA SER A 218 -4.68 14.56 -9.78
C SER A 218 -5.43 14.85 -11.07
N LEU A 219 -6.77 14.73 -11.05
CA LEU A 219 -7.61 15.06 -12.21
C LEU A 219 -7.55 16.55 -12.56
N THR A 220 -7.55 17.42 -11.55
CA THR A 220 -7.43 18.86 -11.74
C THR A 220 -6.09 19.24 -12.36
N TYR A 221 -4.98 18.63 -11.94
CA TYR A 221 -3.67 18.87 -12.56
C TYR A 221 -3.60 18.38 -14.01
N VAL A 222 -4.18 17.22 -14.31
CA VAL A 222 -4.29 16.75 -15.70
C VAL A 222 -5.12 17.72 -16.54
N ALA A 223 -6.24 18.21 -16.02
CA ALA A 223 -7.07 19.19 -16.71
C ALA A 223 -6.32 20.51 -16.94
N SER A 224 -5.69 21.07 -15.90
CA SER A 224 -4.90 22.29 -15.99
C SER A 224 -3.76 22.16 -17.01
N SER A 225 -3.00 21.06 -16.97
CA SER A 225 -1.90 20.81 -17.91
C SER A 225 -2.40 20.73 -19.35
N ASN A 226 -3.51 20.03 -19.60
CA ASN A 226 -4.13 19.97 -20.92
C ASN A 226 -4.61 21.35 -21.41
N MET A 227 -5.22 22.15 -20.52
CA MET A 227 -5.65 23.52 -20.83
C MET A 227 -4.45 24.41 -21.14
N MET A 228 -3.36 24.31 -20.37
CA MET A 228 -2.15 25.11 -20.57
C MET A 228 -1.46 24.77 -21.89
N ASN A 229 -1.42 23.49 -22.27
CA ASN A 229 -0.89 23.04 -23.56
C ASN A 229 -1.75 23.46 -24.76
N ALA A 230 -3.05 23.66 -24.56
CA ALA A 230 -4.00 24.03 -25.61
C ALA A 230 -4.34 25.54 -25.63
N ALA A 231 -3.76 26.33 -24.73
CA ALA A 231 -4.06 27.75 -24.61
C ALA A 231 -3.37 28.54 -25.74
N ASP A 232 -4.17 29.29 -26.51
CA ASP A 232 -3.71 30.17 -27.59
C ASP A 232 -3.84 31.65 -27.22
N SER A 233 -4.31 31.95 -26.00
CA SER A 233 -4.58 33.29 -25.54
C SER A 233 -4.31 33.51 -24.05
N VAL A 234 -4.12 34.78 -23.66
CA VAL A 234 -3.90 35.19 -22.26
C VAL A 234 -5.05 34.76 -21.32
N PRO A 235 -6.35 34.94 -21.67
CA PRO A 235 -7.44 34.48 -20.81
C PRO A 235 -7.48 32.96 -20.62
N GLU A 236 -7.17 32.18 -21.66
CA GLU A 236 -7.13 30.72 -21.57
C GLU A 236 -5.99 30.24 -20.66
N LEU A 237 -4.81 30.85 -20.79
CA LEU A 237 -3.68 30.56 -19.90
C LEU A 237 -4.00 30.94 -18.44
N SER A 238 -4.62 32.10 -18.21
CA SER A 238 -5.08 32.50 -16.87
C SER A 238 -6.12 31.52 -16.31
N ALA A 239 -7.03 30.98 -17.14
CA ALA A 239 -7.98 29.97 -16.72
C ALA A 239 -7.28 28.66 -16.34
N ALA A 240 -6.30 28.21 -17.12
CA ALA A 240 -5.49 27.03 -16.83
C ALA A 240 -4.76 27.15 -15.48
N LEU A 241 -4.17 28.32 -15.19
CA LEU A 241 -3.53 28.62 -13.90
C LEU A 241 -4.53 28.61 -12.75
N ASN A 242 -5.73 29.19 -12.91
CA ASN A 242 -6.77 29.11 -11.88
C ASN A 242 -7.20 27.67 -11.56
N VAL A 243 -7.28 26.81 -12.59
CA VAL A 243 -7.53 25.38 -12.40
C VAL A 243 -6.35 24.72 -11.68
N SER A 244 -5.10 25.08 -12.00
CA SER A 244 -3.91 24.59 -11.28
C SER A 244 -3.95 24.93 -9.79
N ILE A 245 -4.23 26.20 -9.44
CA ILE A 245 -4.37 26.66 -8.05
C ILE A 245 -5.45 25.86 -7.30
N ALA A 246 -6.58 25.53 -7.95
CA ALA A 246 -7.59 24.67 -7.35
C ALA A 246 -7.03 23.26 -7.07
N GLY A 247 -6.20 22.73 -7.98
CA GLY A 247 -5.45 21.49 -7.79
C GLY A 247 -4.51 21.55 -6.58
N ASP A 248 -3.78 22.65 -6.42
CA ASP A 248 -2.88 22.91 -5.30
C ASP A 248 -3.60 22.89 -3.95
N VAL A 249 -4.76 23.54 -3.85
CA VAL A 249 -5.56 23.53 -2.63
C VAL A 249 -5.99 22.11 -2.26
N LEU A 250 -6.47 21.33 -3.25
CA LEU A 250 -6.86 19.94 -3.05
C LEU A 250 -5.65 19.07 -2.66
N TRP A 251 -4.50 19.31 -3.28
CA TRP A 251 -3.25 18.59 -3.01
C TRP A 251 -2.71 18.85 -1.60
N ILE A 252 -2.73 20.11 -1.14
CA ILE A 252 -2.34 20.49 0.22
C ILE A 252 -3.25 19.81 1.24
N ALA A 253 -4.57 19.82 1.00
CA ALA A 253 -5.53 19.14 1.86
C ALA A 253 -5.31 17.61 1.88
N ALA A 254 -5.07 16.99 0.71
CA ALA A 254 -4.73 15.58 0.61
C ALA A 254 -3.43 15.26 1.39
N SER A 255 -2.42 16.11 1.27
CA SER A 255 -1.13 15.98 1.95
C SER A 255 -1.28 16.04 3.48
N ALA A 256 -2.13 16.93 4.00
CA ALA A 256 -2.42 16.98 5.43
C ALA A 256 -3.04 15.66 5.94
N LEU A 257 -4.00 15.10 5.20
CA LEU A 257 -4.61 13.82 5.56
C LEU A 257 -3.63 12.64 5.40
N ALA A 258 -2.78 12.66 4.36
CA ALA A 258 -1.72 11.67 4.17
C ALA A 258 -0.72 11.69 5.33
N TRP A 259 -0.33 12.88 5.78
CA TRP A 259 0.53 13.06 6.95
C TRP A 259 -0.09 12.44 8.20
N MET A 260 -1.39 12.67 8.43
CA MET A 260 -2.13 12.10 9.56
C MET A 260 -2.23 10.57 9.46
N LEU A 261 -2.44 10.02 8.25
CA LEU A 261 -2.42 8.58 8.02
C LEU A 261 -1.08 7.97 8.42
N VAL A 262 0.02 8.56 7.95
CA VAL A 262 1.37 8.07 8.26
C VAL A 262 1.64 8.19 9.76
N ALA A 263 1.33 9.32 10.39
CA ALA A 263 1.55 9.53 11.81
C ALA A 263 0.81 8.48 12.66
N ARG A 264 -0.52 8.42 12.55
CA ARG A 264 -1.36 7.55 13.38
C ARG A 264 -1.08 6.07 13.15
N THR A 265 -0.78 5.70 11.92
CA THR A 265 -0.47 4.31 11.58
C THR A 265 0.92 3.92 12.06
N THR A 266 1.90 4.82 11.96
CA THR A 266 3.25 4.57 12.48
C THR A 266 3.23 4.45 14.01
N ASP A 267 2.53 5.34 14.71
CA ASP A 267 2.45 5.31 16.18
C ASP A 267 1.72 4.06 16.71
N ALA A 268 0.77 3.51 15.94
CA ALA A 268 0.08 2.27 16.28
C ALA A 268 0.95 1.02 16.08
N ILE A 269 1.82 1.02 15.06
CA ILE A 269 2.72 -0.10 14.76
C ILE A 269 3.99 -0.05 15.62
N ASP A 270 4.51 1.14 15.88
CA ASP A 270 5.81 1.40 16.52
C ASP A 270 5.66 2.56 17.53
N PRO A 271 5.04 2.30 18.71
CA PRO A 271 4.79 3.33 19.74
C PRO A 271 6.10 3.94 20.25
N SER A 272 6.09 5.21 20.70
CA SER A 272 7.24 5.76 21.42
C SER A 272 7.37 5.12 22.78
N ASP A 273 8.59 4.72 23.14
CA ASP A 273 8.98 4.56 24.54
C ASP A 273 8.67 5.89 25.25
N ARG A 274 7.70 5.87 26.16
CA ARG A 274 7.31 7.03 26.97
C ARG A 274 8.07 7.03 28.28
#